data_AF-A0A1Z9IPR2-F1
#
_entry.id   AF-A0A1Z9IPR2-F1
#
_cell.length_a   1.000
_cell.length_b   1.000
_cell.length_c   1.000
_cell.angle_alpha   90.00
_cell.angle_beta   90.00
_cell.angle_gamma   90.00
#
_symmetry.space_group_name_H-M   'P 1'
#
loop_
_entity.id
_entity.type
_entity.pdbx_description
1 polymer ?
#
loop_
_entity_poly.entity_id
_entity_poly.type
_entity_poly.pdbx_seq_one_letter_code
_entity_poly.pdbx_strand_id
1 'polypeptide(L)'
;MNRTLSILLFFIAMSCSTDENIINSNTTPIGNEEQINATSYSNWKYFRFTDSTLQEIIFFIGDPSDNLSWDIAFQRNHIKTNSGPSGIGNAGAYIDSSLTWNATNFNNFNENVSSYIFKQDTLVETFYNLTTHTFSEGSTNPVLETWAVIDTLNNYTMNISNNKFIVRTRNGEKYYKFWVYDYYNETNQSGNISLIFDSIN
;
A
#
# COMPACT_ATOMS: atom_id res chain seq x y z
N MET A 1 55.82 47.31 -26.95
CA MET A 1 55.52 46.87 -25.56
C MET A 1 54.03 46.64 -25.47
N ASN A 2 53.57 45.42 -25.69
CA ASN A 2 52.15 45.08 -25.63
C ASN A 2 51.95 43.59 -25.40
N ARG A 3 51.16 43.30 -24.35
CA ARG A 3 50.31 42.12 -24.13
C ARG A 3 51.02 40.82 -23.75
N THR A 4 51.25 40.66 -22.46
CA THR A 4 51.37 39.37 -21.77
C THR A 4 50.07 38.57 -21.98
N LEU A 5 50.19 37.42 -22.65
CA LEU A 5 49.12 36.46 -22.86
C LEU A 5 49.12 35.49 -21.67
N SER A 6 48.15 35.63 -20.76
CA SER A 6 47.93 34.67 -19.67
C SER A 6 47.28 33.40 -20.21
N ILE A 7 48.04 32.30 -20.26
CA ILE A 7 47.54 30.96 -20.55
C ILE A 7 46.98 30.40 -19.23
N LEU A 8 45.66 30.31 -19.12
CA LEU A 8 44.97 29.66 -18.01
C LEU A 8 45.03 28.14 -18.24
N LEU A 9 45.93 27.45 -17.53
CA LEU A 9 46.03 25.99 -17.55
C LEU A 9 44.85 25.39 -16.77
N PHE A 10 43.95 24.70 -17.47
CA PHE A 10 42.88 23.90 -16.88
C PHE A 10 43.50 22.60 -16.32
N PHE A 11 43.62 22.49 -14.99
CA PHE A 11 43.92 21.22 -14.33
C PHE A 11 42.63 20.41 -14.23
N ILE A 12 42.47 19.41 -15.09
CA ILE A 12 41.47 18.35 -14.93
C ILE A 12 42.05 17.35 -13.94
N ALA A 13 41.62 17.41 -12.68
CA ALA A 13 41.89 16.36 -11.72
C ALA A 13 40.94 15.19 -12.01
N MET A 14 41.43 14.18 -12.73
CA MET A 14 40.85 12.83 -12.68
C MET A 14 41.06 12.28 -11.27
N SER A 15 40.03 12.35 -10.43
CA SER A 15 39.95 11.55 -9.20
C SER A 15 39.29 10.23 -9.55
N CYS A 16 40.11 9.23 -9.89
CA CYS A 16 39.71 7.84 -9.81
C CYS A 16 40.01 7.40 -8.38
N SER A 17 38.99 7.34 -7.52
CA SER A 17 39.11 6.65 -6.23
C SER A 17 38.31 5.36 -6.31
N THR A 18 39.05 4.28 -6.13
CA THR A 18 38.68 2.87 -6.13
C THR A 18 37.46 2.53 -5.28
N ASP A 19 36.69 1.57 -5.77
CA ASP A 19 35.58 0.88 -5.10
C ASP A 19 35.92 0.48 -3.66
N GLU A 20 35.28 1.15 -2.71
CA GLU A 20 34.97 0.55 -1.42
C GLU A 20 33.49 0.13 -1.46
N ASN A 21 33.25 -1.17 -1.32
CA ASN A 21 31.93 -1.75 -1.03
C ASN A 21 31.42 -1.22 0.32
N ILE A 22 30.85 -0.02 0.31
CA ILE A 22 29.94 0.42 1.35
C ILE A 22 28.61 -0.28 1.05
N ILE A 23 28.37 -1.43 1.67
CA ILE A 23 27.01 -1.98 1.76
C ILE A 23 26.23 -0.99 2.61
N ASN A 24 25.58 -0.05 1.94
CA ASN A 24 24.65 0.88 2.56
C ASN A 24 23.39 0.08 2.90
N SER A 25 23.37 -0.60 4.05
CA SER A 25 22.24 -1.43 4.47
C SER A 25 21.05 -0.62 5.01
N ASN A 26 20.87 0.62 4.55
CA ASN A 26 19.64 1.38 4.67
C ASN A 26 18.89 1.30 3.34
N THR A 27 18.57 0.08 2.89
CA THR A 27 17.72 -0.09 1.71
C THR A 27 16.32 0.40 2.07
N THR A 28 15.78 1.36 1.32
CA THR A 28 14.36 1.74 1.38
C THR A 28 13.59 0.90 0.35
N PRO A 29 12.31 0.59 0.60
CA PRO A 29 11.50 -0.05 -0.43
C PRO A 29 11.32 0.91 -1.62
N ILE A 30 11.31 0.37 -2.84
CA ILE A 30 11.18 1.12 -4.09
C ILE A 30 9.82 0.77 -4.68
N GLY A 31 8.92 1.74 -4.71
CA GLY A 31 7.56 1.62 -5.20
C GLY A 31 6.83 2.96 -5.11
N ASN A 32 5.53 2.95 -5.34
CA ASN A 32 4.65 4.10 -5.23
C ASN A 32 4.15 4.21 -3.78
N GLU A 33 4.58 5.25 -3.08
CA GLU A 33 4.12 5.57 -1.72
C GLU A 33 2.82 6.38 -1.77
N GLU A 34 1.87 6.04 -0.90
CA GLU A 34 0.56 6.69 -0.83
C GLU A 34 0.15 6.88 0.63
N GLN A 35 -0.53 8.00 0.91
CA GLN A 35 -1.14 8.28 2.20
C GLN A 35 -2.64 8.50 2.04
N ILE A 36 -3.42 7.61 2.63
CA ILE A 36 -4.87 7.55 2.49
C ILE A 36 -5.54 8.05 3.78
N ASN A 37 -6.20 9.21 3.71
CA ASN A 37 -7.08 9.66 4.79
C ASN A 37 -8.39 8.86 4.75
N ALA A 38 -8.44 7.78 5.55
CA ALA A 38 -9.59 6.90 5.77
C ALA A 38 -10.23 7.14 7.15
N THR A 39 -10.19 8.38 7.66
CA THR A 39 -10.62 8.70 9.04
C THR A 39 -12.11 8.45 9.32
N SER A 40 -12.96 8.35 8.29
CA SER A 40 -14.39 8.12 8.44
C SER A 40 -14.73 6.70 8.90
N TYR A 41 -15.69 6.58 9.83
CA TYR A 41 -16.26 5.31 10.29
C TYR A 41 -17.39 4.78 9.40
N SER A 42 -17.86 5.57 8.44
CA SER A 42 -19.03 5.23 7.61
C SER A 42 -18.78 5.35 6.10
N ASN A 43 -17.75 6.09 5.70
CA ASN A 43 -17.50 6.40 4.30
C ASN A 43 -16.25 5.69 3.83
N TRP A 44 -16.40 4.90 2.77
CA TRP A 44 -15.31 4.31 2.02
C TRP A 44 -14.71 5.33 1.05
N LYS A 45 -13.39 5.33 0.94
CA LYS A 45 -12.68 5.93 -0.20
C LYS A 45 -12.25 4.85 -1.16
N TYR A 46 -12.58 5.01 -2.43
CA TYR A 46 -12.39 4.02 -3.48
C TYR A 46 -11.26 4.42 -4.40
N PHE A 47 -10.47 3.44 -4.85
CA PHE A 47 -9.28 3.70 -5.65
C PHE A 47 -9.11 2.69 -6.78
N ARG A 48 -8.38 3.09 -7.81
CA ARG A 48 -7.89 2.24 -8.89
C ARG A 48 -6.36 2.29 -8.91
N PHE A 49 -5.73 1.14 -9.07
CA PHE A 49 -4.29 1.08 -9.28
C PHE A 49 -3.94 1.62 -10.68
N THR A 50 -2.91 2.44 -10.74
CA THR A 50 -2.19 2.76 -11.98
C THR A 50 -0.73 2.33 -11.81
N ASP A 51 0.08 2.50 -12.85
CA ASP A 51 1.48 2.10 -12.79
C ASP A 51 2.30 3.03 -11.86
N SER A 52 1.78 4.22 -11.51
CA SER A 52 2.52 5.23 -10.73
C SER A 52 1.76 5.84 -9.54
N THR A 53 0.49 5.51 -9.32
CA THR A 53 -0.32 6.06 -8.22
C THR A 53 -1.57 5.22 -7.95
N LEU A 54 -2.10 5.33 -6.74
CA LEU A 54 -3.40 4.83 -6.35
C LEU A 54 -4.45 5.93 -6.58
N GLN A 55 -5.09 5.92 -7.76
CA GLN A 55 -6.00 6.97 -8.19
C GLN A 55 -7.34 6.90 -7.45
N GLU A 56 -7.71 7.94 -6.69
CA GLU A 56 -9.02 8.05 -6.02
C GLU A 56 -10.17 8.19 -7.03
N ILE A 57 -11.25 7.45 -6.80
CA ILE A 57 -12.51 7.53 -7.52
C ILE A 57 -13.44 8.47 -6.75
N ILE A 58 -13.50 9.73 -7.19
CA ILE A 58 -14.29 10.79 -6.54
C ILE A 58 -15.76 10.82 -6.96
N PHE A 59 -16.14 10.06 -8.00
CA PHE A 59 -17.49 10.02 -8.52
C PHE A 59 -17.83 8.63 -9.08
N PHE A 60 -19.04 8.16 -8.78
CA PHE A 60 -19.61 6.93 -9.31
C PHE A 60 -20.87 7.20 -10.10
N ILE A 61 -21.02 6.49 -11.22
CA ILE A 61 -22.32 6.26 -11.83
C ILE A 61 -22.84 4.94 -11.25
N GLY A 62 -23.86 5.00 -10.41
CA GLY A 62 -24.45 3.83 -9.73
C GLY A 62 -23.79 3.46 -8.40
N ASP A 63 -24.14 2.29 -7.87
CA ASP A 63 -23.63 1.76 -6.62
C ASP A 63 -22.20 1.20 -6.81
N PRO A 64 -21.23 1.50 -5.92
CA PRO A 64 -19.90 0.92 -5.98
C PRO A 64 -19.88 -0.61 -6.02
N SER A 65 -20.84 -1.29 -5.39
CA SER A 65 -20.95 -2.76 -5.39
C SER A 65 -21.22 -3.34 -6.79
N ASP A 66 -21.88 -2.59 -7.67
CA ASP A 66 -22.16 -2.99 -9.05
C ASP A 66 -21.24 -2.29 -10.07
N ASN A 67 -20.09 -1.76 -9.62
CA ASN A 67 -19.25 -0.89 -10.44
C ASN A 67 -17.82 -1.43 -10.63
N LEU A 68 -17.40 -1.58 -11.90
CA LEU A 68 -16.05 -1.99 -12.29
C LEU A 68 -15.09 -0.81 -12.52
N SER A 69 -15.19 0.28 -11.75
CA SER A 69 -14.28 1.44 -11.87
C SER A 69 -13.17 1.47 -10.82
N TRP A 70 -13.30 0.71 -9.75
CA TRP A 70 -12.41 0.69 -8.58
C TRP A 70 -11.86 -0.71 -8.32
N ASP A 71 -10.68 -0.80 -7.71
CA ASP A 71 -10.00 -2.06 -7.37
C ASP A 71 -9.96 -2.32 -5.86
N ILE A 72 -9.71 -1.27 -5.08
CA ILE A 72 -9.49 -1.32 -3.63
C ILE A 72 -10.13 -0.11 -2.95
N ALA A 73 -10.55 -0.24 -1.70
CA ALA A 73 -11.13 0.85 -0.93
C ALA A 73 -10.78 0.78 0.56
N PHE A 74 -10.84 1.93 1.23
CA PHE A 74 -10.41 2.11 2.62
C PHE A 74 -11.48 2.80 3.46
N GLN A 75 -11.70 2.31 4.69
CA GLN A 75 -12.54 2.92 5.72
C GLN A 75 -11.97 2.58 7.09
N ARG A 76 -11.59 3.58 7.88
CA ARG A 76 -10.80 3.38 9.11
C ARG A 76 -9.59 2.50 8.81
N ASN A 77 -9.50 1.36 9.47
CA ASN A 77 -8.48 0.34 9.27
C ASN A 77 -8.96 -0.81 8.38
N HIS A 78 -10.16 -0.75 7.82
CA HIS A 78 -10.66 -1.78 6.92
C HIS A 78 -10.20 -1.51 5.49
N ILE A 79 -9.83 -2.59 4.81
CA ILE A 79 -9.40 -2.56 3.41
C ILE A 79 -10.16 -3.62 2.65
N LYS A 80 -10.97 -3.16 1.67
CA LYS A 80 -11.82 -4.02 0.86
C LYS A 80 -11.39 -3.98 -0.60
N THR A 81 -11.70 -5.04 -1.34
CA THR A 81 -11.40 -5.15 -2.76
C THR A 81 -12.68 -5.22 -3.58
N ASN A 82 -12.62 -4.93 -4.87
CA ASN A 82 -13.77 -5.09 -5.77
C ASN A 82 -14.00 -6.58 -6.08
N SER A 83 -14.58 -7.29 -5.10
CA SER A 83 -14.88 -8.71 -5.16
C SER A 83 -15.90 -9.10 -4.08
N GLY A 84 -16.42 -10.34 -4.16
CA GLY A 84 -17.28 -10.90 -3.12
C GLY A 84 -18.52 -10.03 -2.86
N PRO A 85 -18.92 -9.80 -1.60
CA PRO A 85 -20.03 -8.92 -1.26
C PRO A 85 -19.71 -7.44 -1.46
N SER A 86 -18.44 -7.07 -1.64
CA SER A 86 -18.03 -5.68 -1.82
C SER A 86 -18.19 -5.18 -3.25
N GLY A 87 -18.11 -6.08 -4.24
CA GLY A 87 -18.14 -5.69 -5.65
C GLY A 87 -18.20 -6.85 -6.63
N ILE A 88 -18.72 -6.58 -7.84
CA ILE A 88 -18.85 -7.55 -8.95
C ILE A 88 -17.53 -7.92 -9.66
N GLY A 89 -16.40 -7.38 -9.23
CA GLY A 89 -15.09 -7.66 -9.81
C GLY A 89 -14.44 -8.97 -9.35
N ASN A 90 -13.29 -9.24 -9.94
CA ASN A 90 -12.40 -10.36 -9.65
C ASN A 90 -11.21 -9.96 -8.77
N ALA A 91 -11.28 -8.83 -8.07
CA ALA A 91 -10.18 -8.41 -7.20
C ALA A 91 -10.00 -9.40 -6.04
N GLY A 92 -8.94 -9.23 -5.28
CA GLY A 92 -8.72 -9.99 -4.06
C GLY A 92 -7.29 -9.84 -3.57
N ALA A 93 -7.02 -10.39 -2.40
CA ALA A 93 -5.70 -10.35 -1.80
C ALA A 93 -5.18 -11.74 -1.47
N TYR A 94 -3.87 -11.87 -1.55
CA TYR A 94 -3.11 -13.02 -1.07
C TYR A 94 -2.12 -12.54 -0.01
N ILE A 95 -1.86 -13.39 0.97
CA ILE A 95 -0.85 -13.20 1.99
C ILE A 95 0.02 -14.46 2.06
N ASP A 96 1.32 -14.26 2.11
CA ASP A 96 2.21 -15.27 2.66
C ASP A 96 2.38 -15.01 4.16
N SER A 97 1.62 -15.73 4.99
CA SER A 97 1.61 -15.50 6.44
C SER A 97 2.91 -15.92 7.13
N SER A 98 3.86 -16.51 6.41
CA SER A 98 5.18 -16.87 6.93
C SER A 98 6.22 -15.77 6.73
N LEU A 99 5.88 -14.72 5.97
CA LEU A 99 6.80 -13.64 5.59
C LEU A 99 6.20 -12.26 5.85
N THR A 100 7.07 -11.35 6.27
CA THR A 100 6.78 -9.91 6.29
C THR A 100 7.54 -9.21 5.18
N TRP A 101 7.00 -8.11 4.68
CA TRP A 101 7.76 -7.18 3.87
C TRP A 101 8.88 -6.53 4.69
N ASN A 102 10.00 -6.34 4.02
CA ASN A 102 11.05 -5.39 4.33
C ASN A 102 11.55 -4.83 3.00
N ALA A 103 12.36 -3.78 3.04
CA ALA A 103 12.86 -3.17 1.81
C ALA A 103 13.59 -4.15 0.88
N THR A 104 14.39 -5.06 1.44
CA THR A 104 15.16 -6.01 0.62
C THR A 104 14.27 -6.98 -0.13
N ASN A 105 13.30 -7.63 0.54
CA ASN A 105 12.44 -8.60 -0.14
C ASN A 105 11.36 -7.93 -1.00
N PHE A 106 10.94 -6.69 -0.68
CA PHE A 106 10.04 -5.90 -1.53
C PHE A 106 10.70 -5.52 -2.86
N ASN A 107 11.96 -5.08 -2.81
CA ASN A 107 12.73 -4.65 -3.99
C ASN A 107 13.12 -5.83 -4.87
N ASN A 108 13.40 -6.99 -4.27
CA ASN A 108 13.86 -8.19 -4.98
C ASN A 108 12.76 -9.21 -5.27
N PHE A 109 11.49 -8.86 -5.06
CA PHE A 109 10.37 -9.76 -5.31
C PHE A 109 10.28 -10.14 -6.79
N ASN A 110 10.26 -11.45 -7.08
CA ASN A 110 10.26 -12.00 -8.43
C ASN A 110 9.41 -13.27 -8.57
N GLU A 111 8.46 -13.47 -7.64
CA GLU A 111 7.63 -14.67 -7.63
C GLU A 111 6.54 -14.60 -8.70
N ASN A 112 6.26 -15.73 -9.35
CA ASN A 112 5.12 -15.85 -10.26
C ASN A 112 3.82 -16.02 -9.45
N VAL A 113 3.04 -14.94 -9.35
CA VAL A 113 1.83 -14.88 -8.54
C VAL A 113 0.57 -15.37 -9.25
N SER A 114 0.64 -15.75 -10.53
CA SER A 114 -0.54 -16.16 -11.33
C SER A 114 -1.25 -17.41 -10.78
N SER A 115 -0.55 -18.25 -10.03
CA SER A 115 -1.08 -19.45 -9.40
C SER A 115 -1.63 -19.23 -8.00
N TYR A 116 -1.49 -18.02 -7.44
CA TYR A 116 -1.93 -17.73 -6.09
C TYR A 116 -3.44 -17.75 -5.97
N ILE A 117 -3.91 -18.17 -4.79
CA ILE A 117 -5.33 -18.21 -4.45
C ILE A 117 -5.69 -16.89 -3.76
N PHE A 118 -6.12 -15.91 -4.56
CA PHE A 118 -6.60 -14.62 -4.06
C PHE A 118 -7.94 -14.77 -3.34
N LYS A 119 -7.98 -14.33 -2.08
CA LYS A 119 -9.20 -14.29 -1.28
C LYS A 119 -10.01 -13.07 -1.68
N GLN A 120 -11.26 -13.33 -2.03
CA GLN A 120 -12.27 -12.30 -2.20
C GLN A 120 -12.74 -11.78 -0.85
N ASP A 121 -13.45 -10.68 -0.87
CA ASP A 121 -14.05 -10.08 0.31
C ASP A 121 -15.12 -10.99 0.92
N THR A 122 -15.32 -10.84 2.23
CA THR A 122 -16.34 -11.53 3.02
C THR A 122 -16.98 -10.57 4.00
N LEU A 123 -18.11 -10.98 4.59
CA LEU A 123 -18.73 -10.25 5.69
C LEU A 123 -17.98 -10.54 7.00
N VAL A 124 -17.75 -9.48 7.79
CA VAL A 124 -17.14 -9.55 9.13
C VAL A 124 -17.88 -8.63 10.09
N GLU A 125 -17.88 -8.95 11.38
CA GLU A 125 -18.57 -8.18 12.43
C GLU A 125 -17.61 -7.23 13.18
N THR A 126 -16.70 -6.56 12.48
CA THR A 126 -15.64 -5.71 13.09
C THR A 126 -15.86 -4.21 12.89
N PHE A 127 -16.97 -3.79 12.29
CA PHE A 127 -17.24 -2.38 11.99
C PHE A 127 -17.76 -1.65 13.23
N TYR A 128 -16.95 -0.76 13.78
CA TYR A 128 -17.28 -0.05 15.01
C TYR A 128 -18.15 1.19 14.76
N ASN A 129 -19.23 1.32 15.52
CA ASN A 129 -20.11 2.49 15.51
C ASN A 129 -19.80 3.42 16.70
N LEU A 130 -19.45 4.68 16.41
CA LEU A 130 -19.10 5.68 17.43
C LEU A 130 -20.26 6.12 18.32
N THR A 131 -21.50 6.00 17.86
CA THR A 131 -22.69 6.45 18.60
C THR A 131 -23.20 5.37 19.53
N THR A 132 -23.30 4.13 19.06
CA THR A 132 -23.81 3.01 19.85
C THR A 132 -22.71 2.27 20.61
N HIS A 133 -21.44 2.48 20.25
CA HIS A 133 -20.30 1.73 20.76
C HIS A 133 -20.42 0.22 20.55
N THR A 134 -21.10 -0.19 19.47
CA THR A 134 -21.28 -1.59 19.09
C THR A 134 -20.53 -1.88 17.79
N PHE A 135 -20.21 -3.16 17.59
CA PHE A 135 -19.75 -3.66 16.31
C PHE A 135 -20.94 -4.09 15.44
N SER A 136 -20.80 -3.91 14.13
CA SER A 136 -21.76 -4.36 13.13
C SER A 136 -21.08 -5.12 12.01
N GLU A 137 -21.89 -5.77 11.19
CA GLU A 137 -21.43 -6.42 9.97
C GLU A 137 -21.01 -5.40 8.91
N GLY A 138 -19.98 -5.74 8.14
CA GLY A 138 -19.62 -5.08 6.89
C GLY A 138 -18.73 -5.96 6.02
N SER A 139 -18.60 -5.58 4.75
CA SER A 139 -17.80 -6.33 3.77
C SER A 139 -16.38 -5.78 3.70
N THR A 140 -15.39 -6.66 3.83
CA THR A 140 -13.96 -6.33 3.75
C THR A 140 -13.16 -7.53 3.24
N ASN A 141 -11.88 -7.33 2.92
CA ASN A 141 -11.01 -8.44 2.55
C ASN A 141 -10.39 -9.09 3.80
N PRO A 142 -10.73 -10.34 4.15
CA PRO A 142 -10.27 -10.96 5.40
C PRO A 142 -8.75 -11.15 5.45
N VAL A 143 -8.08 -11.22 4.30
CA VAL A 143 -6.61 -11.25 4.24
C VAL A 143 -6.05 -9.88 4.58
N LEU A 144 -6.57 -8.81 3.97
CA LEU A 144 -6.06 -7.47 4.22
C LEU A 144 -6.35 -6.99 5.64
N GLU A 145 -7.44 -7.41 6.30
CA GLU A 145 -7.71 -7.11 7.72
C GLU A 145 -6.57 -7.48 8.67
N THR A 146 -5.69 -8.41 8.26
CA THR A 146 -4.53 -8.82 9.06
C THR A 146 -3.37 -7.82 9.03
N TRP A 147 -3.49 -6.71 8.28
CA TRP A 147 -2.40 -5.74 8.13
C TRP A 147 -2.00 -5.09 9.45
N ALA A 148 -2.93 -4.97 10.40
CA ALA A 148 -2.65 -4.46 11.73
C ALA A 148 -3.70 -4.91 12.76
N VAL A 149 -3.33 -4.84 14.04
CA VAL A 149 -4.22 -5.11 15.17
C VAL A 149 -4.13 -3.96 16.17
N ILE A 150 -5.28 -3.51 16.69
CA ILE A 150 -5.31 -2.52 17.76
C ILE A 150 -4.99 -3.21 19.08
N ASP A 151 -4.03 -2.71 19.84
CA ASP A 151 -3.78 -3.13 21.21
C ASP A 151 -4.88 -2.60 22.15
N THR A 152 -5.96 -3.35 22.27
CA THR A 152 -7.09 -2.98 23.13
C THR A 152 -6.85 -3.23 24.62
N LEU A 153 -5.69 -3.79 25.00
CA LEU A 153 -5.38 -4.18 26.38
C LEU A 153 -4.44 -3.22 27.09
N ASN A 154 -3.58 -2.53 26.33
CA ASN A 154 -2.58 -1.62 26.91
C ASN A 154 -2.81 -0.17 26.48
N ASN A 155 -2.30 0.22 25.31
CA ASN A 155 -2.14 1.62 24.92
C ASN A 155 -3.09 2.08 23.81
N TYR A 156 -3.97 1.19 23.30
CA TYR A 156 -4.90 1.48 22.20
C TYR A 156 -4.20 1.97 20.92
N THR A 157 -2.94 1.57 20.73
CA THR A 157 -2.19 1.84 19.50
C THR A 157 -2.34 0.71 18.50
N MET A 158 -2.21 1.04 17.22
CA MET A 158 -2.21 0.05 16.14
C MET A 158 -0.83 -0.59 15.98
N ASN A 159 -0.78 -1.93 16.07
CA ASN A 159 0.40 -2.75 15.82
C ASN A 159 0.40 -3.23 14.37
N ILE A 160 1.34 -2.75 13.57
CA ILE A 160 1.45 -3.08 12.15
C ILE A 160 2.14 -4.44 11.96
N SER A 161 1.54 -5.30 11.15
CA SER A 161 2.06 -6.66 10.88
C SER A 161 3.22 -6.69 9.89
N ASN A 162 3.30 -5.71 8.98
CA ASN A 162 4.16 -5.73 7.80
C ASN A 162 3.95 -6.98 6.92
N ASN A 163 2.76 -7.57 6.92
CA ASN A 163 2.47 -8.78 6.15
C ASN A 163 2.76 -8.61 4.65
N LYS A 164 3.29 -9.68 4.04
CA LYS A 164 3.62 -9.74 2.62
C LYS A 164 2.37 -9.90 1.75
N PHE A 165 1.64 -8.81 1.49
CA PHE A 165 0.44 -8.85 0.65
C PHE A 165 0.73 -8.72 -0.84
N ILE A 166 -0.07 -9.45 -1.62
CA ILE A 166 -0.23 -9.29 -3.06
C ILE A 166 -1.70 -9.01 -3.34
N VAL A 167 -1.99 -7.95 -4.10
CA VAL A 167 -3.35 -7.58 -4.48
C VAL A 167 -3.56 -7.79 -5.98
N ARG A 168 -4.69 -8.42 -6.35
CA ARG A 168 -5.16 -8.56 -7.73
C ARG A 168 -6.24 -7.52 -8.02
N THR A 169 -6.18 -6.89 -9.19
CA THR A 169 -7.15 -5.87 -9.62
C THR A 169 -8.51 -6.46 -9.99
N ARG A 170 -9.52 -5.60 -10.10
CA ARG A 170 -10.93 -5.99 -10.37
C ARG A 170 -11.15 -6.80 -11.65
N ASN A 171 -10.32 -6.63 -12.67
CA ASN A 171 -10.41 -7.39 -13.92
C ASN A 171 -9.70 -8.75 -13.82
N GLY A 172 -8.90 -8.98 -12.78
CA GLY A 172 -8.11 -10.20 -12.60
C GLY A 172 -6.80 -10.22 -13.38
N GLU A 173 -6.39 -9.10 -13.99
CA GLU A 173 -5.29 -9.08 -14.97
C GLU A 173 -3.97 -8.52 -14.42
N LYS A 174 -4.02 -7.63 -13.43
CA LYS A 174 -2.82 -7.02 -12.82
C LYS A 174 -2.68 -7.40 -11.36
N TYR A 175 -1.43 -7.46 -10.92
CA TYR A 175 -1.02 -7.81 -9.57
C TYR A 175 -0.07 -6.76 -9.02
N TYR A 176 -0.17 -6.48 -7.73
CA TYR A 176 0.66 -5.48 -7.06
C TYR A 176 1.23 -6.06 -5.76
N LYS A 177 2.52 -5.84 -5.52
CA LYS A 177 3.08 -5.90 -4.17
C LYS A 177 2.38 -4.81 -3.38
N PHE A 178 1.93 -5.12 -2.18
CA PHE A 178 1.16 -4.18 -1.36
C PHE A 178 1.66 -4.25 0.08
N TRP A 179 2.19 -3.16 0.60
CA TRP A 179 2.73 -3.08 1.94
C TRP A 179 2.14 -1.88 2.68
N VAL A 180 1.29 -2.16 3.66
CA VAL A 180 0.77 -1.15 4.58
C VAL A 180 1.68 -1.07 5.79
N TYR A 181 2.18 0.13 6.11
CA TYR A 181 3.22 0.32 7.12
C TYR A 181 2.89 1.36 8.20
N ASP A 182 1.81 2.13 8.05
CA ASP A 182 1.38 3.09 9.09
C ASP A 182 -0.14 3.31 9.08
N TYR A 183 -0.67 3.82 10.19
CA TYR A 183 -2.08 4.15 10.42
C TYR A 183 -2.30 5.58 10.95
N TYR A 184 -1.22 6.26 11.32
CA TYR A 184 -1.25 7.60 11.87
C TYR A 184 -0.60 8.58 10.90
N ASN A 185 -1.10 9.82 10.87
CA ASN A 185 -0.40 10.90 10.16
C ASN A 185 0.65 11.57 11.07
N GLU A 186 1.33 12.59 10.54
CA GLU A 186 2.35 13.36 11.24
C GLU A 186 1.88 14.02 12.55
N THR A 187 0.56 14.20 12.73
CA THR A 187 -0.04 14.76 13.94
C THR A 187 -0.64 13.71 14.87
N ASN A 188 -0.30 12.42 14.68
CA ASN A 188 -0.82 11.26 15.41
C ASN A 188 -2.34 11.05 15.29
N GLN A 189 -2.97 11.56 14.23
CA GLN A 189 -4.38 11.29 13.95
C GLN A 189 -4.54 9.89 13.33
N SER A 190 -5.28 9.02 14.01
CA SER A 190 -5.62 7.68 13.51
C SER A 190 -6.54 7.69 12.29
N GLY A 191 -6.47 6.66 11.46
CA GLY A 191 -7.27 6.56 10.25
C GLY A 191 -6.58 7.14 9.02
N ASN A 192 -5.27 7.35 9.08
CA ASN A 192 -4.45 7.79 7.94
C ASN A 192 -3.50 6.65 7.57
N ILE A 193 -3.85 5.88 6.56
CA ILE A 193 -3.11 4.68 6.18
C ILE A 193 -1.96 5.07 5.26
N SER A 194 -0.74 4.71 5.61
CA SER A 194 0.43 4.83 4.73
C SER A 194 0.79 3.47 4.16
N LEU A 195 1.01 3.44 2.84
CA LEU A 195 1.32 2.22 2.12
C LEU A 195 2.33 2.48 1.00
N ILE A 196 3.01 1.41 0.61
CA ILE A 196 3.80 1.36 -0.62
C ILE A 196 3.32 0.20 -1.49
N PHE A 197 3.21 0.43 -2.78
CA PHE A 197 2.81 -0.59 -3.74
C PHE A 197 3.63 -0.51 -5.03
N ASP A 198 3.75 -1.62 -5.74
CA ASP A 198 4.45 -1.66 -7.02
C ASP A 198 3.95 -2.82 -7.87
N SER A 199 3.89 -2.62 -9.19
CA SER A 199 3.32 -3.58 -10.12
C SER A 199 4.20 -4.83 -10.23
N ILE A 200 3.56 -6.00 -10.36
CA ILE A 200 4.23 -7.27 -10.65
C ILE A 200 4.02 -7.56 -12.13
N ASN A 201 5.13 -7.72 -12.86
CA ASN A 201 5.16 -8.06 -14.28
C ASN A 201 4.98 -9.57 -14.51
#